data_AF-A0A7V7E9K5-F1
#
_entry.id   AF-A0A7V7E9K5-F1
#
_cell.length_a   1.000
_cell.length_b   1.000
_cell.length_c   1.000
_cell.angle_alpha   90.00
_cell.angle_beta   90.00
_cell.angle_gamma   90.00
#
_symmetry.space_group_name_H-M   'P 1'
#
loop_
_entity.id
_entity.type
_entity.pdbx_description
1 polymer ?
#
loop_
_entity_poly.entity_id
_entity_poly.type
_entity_poly.pdbx_seq_one_letter_code
_entity_poly.pdbx_strand_id
1 'polypeptide(L)' 'TAEGKSYLTIAIGCTGGRHRSVVIAEKLADWLRRRGHSVALRHRELEEGDVN' A
#
# COMPACT_ATOMS: atom_id res chain seq x y z
N THR A 1 -4.00 -11.99 14.98
CA THR A 1 -4.59 -12.82 13.91
C THR A 1 -4.31 -14.27 14.25
N ALA A 2 -5.29 -15.16 14.05
CA ALA A 2 -5.24 -16.55 14.52
C ALA A 2 -4.27 -17.47 13.73
N GLU A 3 -3.57 -16.94 12.74
CA GLU A 3 -2.41 -17.56 12.11
C GLU A 3 -1.20 -16.71 12.50
N GLY A 4 -0.11 -17.31 12.98
CA GLY A 4 1.12 -16.62 13.42
C GLY A 4 1.91 -15.86 12.33
N LYS A 5 1.22 -15.32 11.32
CA LYS A 5 1.78 -14.45 10.28
C LYS A 5 1.98 -13.06 10.87
N SER A 6 3.24 -12.68 11.03
CA SER A 6 3.63 -11.37 11.55
C SER A 6 3.27 -10.21 10.62
N TYR A 7 2.97 -10.49 9.34
CA TYR A 7 2.68 -9.49 8.31
C TYR A 7 1.62 -9.97 7.32
N LEU A 8 0.78 -9.04 6.87
CA LEU A 8 -0.16 -9.21 5.76
C LEU A 8 0.21 -8.22 4.65
N THR A 9 0.51 -8.73 3.46
CA THR A 9 0.79 -7.89 2.28
C THR A 9 -0.44 -7.84 1.38
N ILE A 10 -0.88 -6.63 1.02
CA ILE A 10 -2.00 -6.40 0.10
C ILE A 10 -1.45 -5.68 -1.13
N ALA A 11 -1.53 -6.31 -2.31
CA ALA A 11 -1.08 -5.73 -3.57
C ALA A 11 -2.26 -5.19 -4.37
N ILE A 12 -2.13 -3.97 -4.91
CA ILE A 12 -3.15 -3.31 -5.73
C ILE A 12 -2.53 -2.90 -7.05
N GLY A 13 -3.07 -3.42 -8.15
CA GLY A 13 -2.54 -3.20 -9.50
C GLY A 13 -3.50 -2.43 -10.41
N CYS A 14 -2.93 -1.59 -11.26
CA CYS A 14 -3.57 -1.09 -12.47
C CYS A 14 -2.57 -1.22 -13.62
N THR A 15 -3.01 -1.11 -14.88
CA THR A 15 -2.16 -1.38 -16.06
C THR A 15 -0.80 -0.68 -16.01
N GLY A 16 -0.77 0.60 -15.62
CA GLY A 16 0.46 1.40 -15.57
C GLY A 16 1.01 1.66 -14.16
N GLY A 17 0.45 1.06 -13.10
CA GLY A 17 0.95 1.19 -11.72
C GLY A 17 0.88 2.57 -11.04
N ARG A 18 0.62 3.67 -11.78
CA ARG A 18 0.87 5.05 -11.32
C ARG A 18 -0.35 5.90 -10.96
N HIS A 19 -1.57 5.45 -11.27
CA HIS A 19 -2.78 6.28 -11.07
C HIS A 19 -3.79 5.60 -10.14
N ARG A 20 -4.53 4.61 -10.64
CA ARG A 20 -5.63 3.97 -9.91
C ARG A 20 -5.12 3.14 -8.73
N SER A 21 -4.06 2.36 -8.93
CA SER A 21 -3.45 1.54 -7.88
C SER A 21 -2.94 2.41 -6.72
N VAL A 22 -2.27 3.52 -7.03
CA VAL A 22 -1.72 4.47 -6.04
C VAL A 22 -2.83 5.02 -5.16
N VAL A 23 -3.86 5.62 -5.75
CA VAL A 23 -4.97 6.24 -5.02
C VAL A 23 -5.70 5.23 -4.14
N ILE A 24 -5.94 4.02 -4.63
CA ILE A 24 -6.63 2.98 -3.84
C ILE A 24 -5.74 2.51 -2.68
N ALA A 25 -4.44 2.32 -2.92
CA ALA A 25 -3.50 1.87 -1.90
C ALA A 25 -3.33 2.90 -0.77
N GLU A 26 -3.24 4.20 -1.09
CA GLU A 26 -3.23 5.28 -0.10
C GLU A 26 -4.51 5.29 0.74
N LYS A 27 -5.69 5.26 0.08
CA LYS A 27 -6.98 5.27 0.78
C LYS A 27 -7.15 4.07 1.71
N LEU A 28 -6.72 2.89 1.29
CA LEU A 28 -6.77 1.68 2.10
C LEU A 28 -5.81 1.78 3.30
N ALA A 29 -4.57 2.23 3.07
CA ALA A 29 -3.58 2.41 4.13
C ALA A 29 -4.10 3.38 5.20
N ASP A 30 -4.67 4.52 4.80
CA ASP A 30 -5.22 5.50 5.73
C ASP A 30 -6.43 4.96 6.49
N TRP A 31 -7.30 4.21 5.82
CA TRP A 31 -8.46 3.57 6.46
C TRP A 31 -8.05 2.53 7.50
N LEU A 32 -6.98 1.77 7.25
CA LEU A 32 -6.40 0.80 8.19
C LEU A 32 -5.68 1.48 9.35
N ARG A 33 -4.89 2.54 9.07
CA ARG A 33 -4.23 3.35 10.10
C ARG A 33 -5.23 3.97 11.06
N ARG A 34 -6.35 4.51 10.54
CA ARG A 34 -7.46 5.03 11.36
C ARG A 34 -8.13 3.97 12.24
N ARG A 35 -7.98 2.69 11.92
CA ARG A 35 -8.45 1.56 12.73
C ARG A 35 -7.41 1.04 13.72
N GLY A 36 -6.27 1.72 13.85
CA GLY A 36 -5.20 1.35 14.77
C GLY A 36 -4.27 0.25 14.25
N HIS A 37 -4.31 -0.06 12.94
CA HIS A 37 -3.36 -0.99 12.35
C HIS A 37 -2.05 -0.28 11.97
N SER A 38 -0.92 -0.93 12.25
CA SER A 38 0.37 -0.50 11.71
C SER A 38 0.45 -0.87 10.22
N VAL A 39 0.69 0.11 9.36
CA VAL A 39 0.68 -0.08 7.90
C VAL A 39 1.88 0.60 7.25
N ALA A 40 2.70 -0.21 6.56
CA ALA A 40 3.69 0.25 5.61
C ALA A 40 3.07 0.30 4.19
N LEU A 41 3.30 1.40 3.47
CA LEU A 41 2.80 1.62 2.11
C LEU A 41 4.00 1.77 1.16
N ARG A 42 3.95 1.11 0.00
CA ARG A 42 5.00 1.14 -1.03
C ARG A 42 4.37 1.24 -2.42
N HIS A 43 4.92 2.08 -3.28
CA HIS A 43 4.44 2.32 -4.64
C HIS A 43 5.54 1.96 -5.65
N ARG A 44 5.53 0.71 -6.13
CA ARG A 44 6.61 0.16 -6.98
C ARG A 44 6.95 1.06 -8.17
N GLU A 45 5.94 1.54 -8.91
CA GLU A 45 6.15 2.35 -10.13
C GLU A 45 6.36 3.85 -9.87
N LEU A 46 6.35 4.29 -8.61
CA LEU A 46 6.71 5.65 -8.21
C LEU A 46 8.10 5.71 -7.54
N GLU A 47 8.55 4.61 -6.92
CA GLU A 47 9.88 4.49 -6.31
C GLU A 47 11.05 4.68 -7.31
N GLU A 48 10.82 4.56 -8.63
CA GLU A 48 11.84 4.69 -9.68
C GLU A 48 12.05 6.12 -10.21
N GLY A 49 11.34 7.13 -9.67
CA GLY A 49 11.34 8.50 -10.17
C GLY A 49 11.60 9.62 -9.15
N ASP A 50 11.65 9.32 -7.85
CA ASP A 50 11.98 10.29 -6.80
C ASP A 50 13.51 10.31 -6.57
N VAL A 51 14.25 10.83 -7.55
CA VAL A 51 15.52 11.52 -7.26
C VAL A 51 15.18 12.97 -6.93
N ASN A 52 15.73 13.47 -5.83
CA ASN A 52 15.63 14.88 -5.38
C ASN A 52 15.71 15.90 -6.51
#